data_AF-A0A8D8HYC1-F1
#
_entry.id   AF-A0A8D8HYC1-F1
#
_cell.length_a   1.000
_cell.length_b   1.000
_cell.length_c   1.000
_cell.angle_alpha   90.00
_cell.angle_beta   90.00
_cell.angle_gamma   90.00
#
_symmetry.space_group_name_H-M   'P 1'
#
loop_
_entity.id
_entity.type
_entity.pdbx_description
1 polymer ?
#
loop_
_entity_poly.entity_id
_entity_poly.type
_entity_poly.pdbx_seq_one_letter_code
_entity_poly.pdbx_strand_id
1 'polypeptide(L)'
;MFDGSDIIYPSVYLREKLSPGERVKLIRGRVREAVRVAKRAKTGPSRPRVLTYIRYVYTDSIKYLTEADWINAFNAMKQLGSDGVILWGSSYDLDTEEECKDFKSYMDNTLGPILLSLQTRYFVEVLKDDATN
;
A
#
# COMPACT_ATOMS: atom_id res chain seq x y z
N MET A 1 -12.42 15.80 -14.30
CA MET A 1 -11.32 15.01 -13.74
C MET A 1 -11.86 13.72 -13.11
N PHE A 2 -12.49 13.76 -11.93
CA PHE A 2 -12.97 12.54 -11.25
C PHE A 2 -14.17 11.84 -11.89
N ASP A 3 -15.10 12.58 -12.53
CA ASP A 3 -16.26 12.01 -13.23
C ASP A 3 -15.91 11.18 -14.48
N GLY A 4 -14.65 11.23 -14.92
CA GLY A 4 -14.13 10.39 -16.00
C GLY A 4 -13.02 9.45 -15.55
N SER A 5 -12.89 9.19 -14.25
CA SER A 5 -11.87 8.30 -13.69
C SER A 5 -12.51 7.03 -13.14
N ASP A 6 -11.97 5.86 -13.50
CA ASP A 6 -12.40 4.57 -12.91
C ASP A 6 -11.78 4.33 -11.53
N ILE A 7 -10.64 4.97 -11.27
CA ILE A 7 -9.84 4.78 -10.05
C ILE A 7 -9.27 6.14 -9.59
N ILE A 8 -9.25 6.36 -8.28
CA ILE A 8 -8.60 7.49 -7.61
C ILE A 8 -7.40 6.98 -6.81
N TYR A 9 -6.25 7.62 -7.01
CA TYR A 9 -4.96 7.18 -6.49
C TYR A 9 -4.37 8.16 -5.47
N PRO A 10 -4.87 8.22 -4.22
CA PRO A 10 -4.26 9.08 -3.22
C PRO A 10 -2.88 8.54 -2.80
N SER A 11 -1.86 9.38 -2.83
CA SER A 11 -0.57 9.08 -2.18
C SER A 11 -0.70 9.27 -0.67
N VAL A 12 -0.23 8.32 0.12
CA VAL A 12 -0.16 8.40 1.59
C VAL A 12 1.25 8.18 2.13
N TYR A 13 2.25 8.60 1.36
CA TYR A 13 3.65 8.40 1.74
C TYR A 13 3.96 9.00 3.12
N LEU A 14 4.60 8.19 3.96
CA LEU A 14 4.90 8.54 5.33
C LEU A 14 6.21 9.32 5.44
N ARG A 15 6.35 10.06 6.54
CA ARG A 15 7.55 10.81 6.89
C ARG A 15 8.00 10.41 8.28
N GLU A 16 9.30 10.16 8.46
CA GLU A 16 9.90 9.74 9.72
C GLU A 16 9.77 10.85 10.77
N LYS A 17 9.85 12.12 10.37
CA LYS A 17 9.67 13.25 11.31
C LYS A 17 8.28 13.40 11.94
N LEU A 18 7.27 12.73 11.38
CA LEU A 18 5.93 12.71 11.98
C LEU A 18 5.88 11.64 13.07
N SER A 19 5.19 11.92 14.17
CA SER A 19 4.90 10.89 15.18
C SER A 19 4.02 9.78 14.59
N PRO A 20 4.01 8.56 15.17
CA PRO A 20 3.15 7.47 14.71
C PRO A 20 1.67 7.87 14.61
N GLY A 21 1.17 8.65 15.57
CA GLY A 21 -0.20 9.17 15.55
C GLY A 21 -0.48 10.13 14.40
N GLU A 22 0.49 10.99 14.04
CA GLU A 22 0.38 11.90 12.90
C GLU A 22 0.45 11.19 11.56
N ARG A 23 1.28 10.13 11.44
CA ARG A 23 1.32 9.26 10.25
C ARG A 23 -0.05 8.63 9.99
N VAL A 24 -0.71 8.11 11.03
CA VAL A 24 -2.08 7.59 10.92
C VAL A 24 -3.07 8.70 10.55
N LYS A 25 -3.00 9.88 11.17
CA LYS A 25 -3.88 11.02 10.83
C LYS A 25 -3.72 11.47 9.37
N LEU A 26 -2.49 11.46 8.83
CA LEU A 26 -2.20 11.78 7.44
C LEU A 26 -2.92 10.81 6.50
N ILE A 27 -2.74 9.50 6.71
CA ILE A 27 -3.46 8.47 5.94
C ILE A 27 -4.95 8.71 6.05
N ARG A 28 -5.43 8.97 7.27
CA ARG A 28 -6.86 9.13 7.51
C ARG A 28 -7.47 10.29 6.75
N GLY A 29 -6.82 11.44 6.75
CA GLY A 29 -7.28 12.60 5.99
C GLY A 29 -7.33 12.34 4.49
N ARG A 30 -6.24 11.80 3.93
CA ARG A 30 -6.11 11.60 2.48
C ARG A 30 -7.05 10.52 1.94
N VAL A 31 -7.16 9.37 2.61
CA VAL A 31 -8.05 8.27 2.16
C VAL A 31 -9.51 8.68 2.30
N ARG A 32 -9.89 9.31 3.43
CA ARG A 32 -11.26 9.80 3.63
C ARG A 32 -11.67 10.78 2.52
N GLU A 33 -10.78 11.68 2.14
CA GLU A 33 -11.06 12.65 1.09
C GLU A 33 -11.18 11.98 -0.29
N ALA A 34 -10.29 11.06 -0.63
CA ALA A 34 -10.38 10.29 -1.87
C ALA A 34 -11.70 9.53 -1.97
N VAL A 35 -12.12 8.86 -0.90
CA VAL A 35 -13.40 8.14 -0.85
C VAL A 35 -14.59 9.11 -0.92
N ARG A 36 -14.51 10.28 -0.27
CA ARG A 36 -15.54 11.32 -0.37
C ARG A 36 -15.71 11.82 -1.81
N VAL A 37 -14.60 12.02 -2.52
CA VAL A 37 -14.62 12.42 -3.94
C VAL A 37 -15.17 11.29 -4.80
N ALA A 38 -14.71 10.04 -4.61
CA ALA A 38 -15.21 8.87 -5.32
C ALA A 38 -16.74 8.74 -5.25
N LYS A 39 -17.30 8.90 -4.04
CA LYS A 39 -18.75 8.83 -3.81
C LYS A 39 -19.56 9.96 -4.45
N ARG A 40 -18.92 11.11 -4.74
CA ARG A 40 -19.57 12.25 -5.41
C ARG A 40 -19.38 12.23 -6.92
N ALA A 41 -18.43 11.44 -7.42
CA ALA A 41 -18.15 11.33 -8.84
C ALA A 41 -19.35 10.68 -9.55
N LYS A 42 -19.77 11.27 -10.67
CA LYS A 42 -20.92 10.80 -11.46
C LYS A 42 -20.47 9.78 -12.51
N THR A 43 -19.75 8.75 -12.07
CA THR A 43 -19.15 7.72 -12.94
C THR A 43 -20.12 6.56 -13.19
N GLY A 44 -21.21 6.80 -13.92
CA GLY A 44 -22.15 5.73 -14.28
C GLY A 44 -22.70 4.96 -13.05
N PRO A 45 -22.85 3.62 -13.12
CA PRO A 45 -23.55 2.84 -12.10
C PRO A 45 -22.74 2.58 -10.81
N SER A 46 -21.42 2.79 -10.81
CA SER A 46 -20.56 2.53 -9.64
C SER A 46 -19.56 3.65 -9.38
N ARG A 47 -19.21 3.88 -8.12
CA ARG A 47 -18.17 4.86 -7.77
C ARG A 47 -16.79 4.40 -8.28
N PRO A 48 -15.84 5.31 -8.51
CA PRO A 48 -14.46 4.95 -8.75
C PRO A 48 -13.89 4.18 -7.56
N ARG A 49 -13.00 3.24 -7.82
CA ARG A 49 -12.23 2.57 -6.76
C ARG A 49 -11.17 3.53 -6.20
N VAL A 50 -10.77 3.32 -4.95
CA VAL A 50 -9.69 4.07 -4.31
C VAL A 50 -8.52 3.11 -4.06
N LEU A 51 -7.43 3.28 -4.80
CA LEU A 51 -6.20 2.49 -4.64
C LEU A 51 -5.10 3.38 -4.08
N THR A 52 -4.73 3.13 -2.83
CA THR A 52 -3.83 4.02 -2.10
C THR A 52 -2.37 3.73 -2.44
N TYR A 53 -1.60 4.76 -2.81
CA TYR A 53 -0.17 4.66 -3.07
C TYR A 53 0.63 4.84 -1.79
N ILE A 54 1.49 3.86 -1.47
CA ILE A 54 2.41 3.91 -0.33
C ILE A 54 3.83 3.48 -0.74
N ARG A 55 4.84 4.13 -0.16
CA ARG A 55 6.25 3.74 -0.28
C ARG A 55 6.61 2.76 0.82
N TYR A 56 7.58 1.89 0.57
CA TYR A 56 8.15 1.02 1.60
C TYR A 56 9.21 1.71 2.47
N VAL A 57 9.54 2.97 2.16
CA VAL A 57 10.42 3.84 2.95
C VAL A 57 9.71 5.11 3.40
N TYR A 58 10.20 5.74 4.45
CA TYR A 58 9.84 7.13 4.77
C TYR A 58 10.39 8.06 3.69
N THR A 59 9.57 9.00 3.24
CA THR A 59 9.91 9.86 2.09
C THR A 59 11.03 10.86 2.39
N ASP A 60 11.22 11.21 3.65
CA ASP A 60 12.20 12.20 4.12
C ASP A 60 13.53 11.58 4.57
N SER A 61 13.62 10.27 4.79
CA SER A 61 14.85 9.62 5.24
C SER A 61 15.26 8.37 4.48
N ILE A 62 14.40 7.85 3.59
CA ILE A 62 14.64 6.63 2.80
C ILE A 62 14.86 5.36 3.67
N LYS A 63 14.66 5.45 4.99
CA LYS A 63 14.63 4.27 5.85
C LYS A 63 13.36 3.47 5.63
N TYR A 64 13.48 2.13 5.71
CA TYR A 64 12.34 1.25 5.65
C TYR A 64 11.29 1.55 6.72
N LEU A 65 10.02 1.41 6.36
CA LEU A 65 8.93 1.53 7.32
C LEU A 65 9.01 0.41 8.37
N THR A 66 8.66 0.74 9.60
CA THR A 66 8.61 -0.26 10.67
C THR A 66 7.37 -1.16 10.51
N GLU A 67 7.42 -2.36 11.09
CA GLU A 67 6.26 -3.26 11.16
C GLU A 67 5.03 -2.55 11.76
N ALA A 68 5.22 -1.82 12.86
CA ALA A 68 4.15 -1.06 13.50
C ALA A 68 3.52 -0.03 12.55
N ASP A 69 4.33 0.69 11.78
CA ASP A 69 3.82 1.66 10.81
C ASP A 69 3.09 1.00 9.64
N TRP A 70 3.55 -0.16 9.16
CA TRP A 70 2.80 -0.92 8.15
C TRP A 70 1.44 -1.37 8.65
N ILE A 71 1.38 -2.01 9.81
CA ILE A 71 0.15 -2.49 10.41
C ILE A 71 -0.83 -1.33 10.61
N ASN A 72 -0.36 -0.24 11.21
CA ASN A 72 -1.17 0.95 11.44
C ASN A 72 -1.64 1.60 10.12
N ALA A 73 -0.77 1.65 9.11
CA ALA A 73 -1.09 2.22 7.82
C ALA A 73 -2.16 1.41 7.10
N PHE A 74 -1.97 0.10 6.97
CA PHE A 74 -2.94 -0.78 6.31
C PHE A 74 -4.29 -0.80 7.03
N ASN A 75 -4.29 -0.85 8.36
CA ASN A 75 -5.52 -0.74 9.15
C ASN A 75 -6.24 0.60 8.90
N ALA A 76 -5.52 1.72 8.89
CA ALA A 76 -6.12 3.03 8.63
C ALA A 76 -6.68 3.16 7.21
N MET A 77 -5.97 2.63 6.20
CA MET A 77 -6.44 2.61 4.80
C MET A 77 -7.71 1.77 4.65
N LYS A 78 -7.70 0.54 5.17
CA LYS A 78 -8.85 -0.38 5.13
C LYS A 78 -10.06 0.20 5.84
N GLN A 79 -9.87 0.72 7.06
CA GLN A 79 -10.95 1.31 7.87
C GLN A 79 -11.67 2.47 7.16
N LEU A 80 -10.96 3.21 6.31
CA LEU A 80 -11.51 4.38 5.62
C LEU A 80 -12.01 4.12 4.20
N GLY A 81 -11.99 2.87 3.75
CA GLY A 81 -12.55 2.48 2.46
C GLY A 81 -11.58 2.59 1.29
N SER A 82 -10.28 2.41 1.52
CA SER A 82 -9.37 2.06 0.43
C SER A 82 -9.74 0.68 -0.11
N ASP A 83 -9.93 0.57 -1.41
CA ASP A 83 -10.28 -0.68 -2.10
C ASP A 83 -9.06 -1.55 -2.39
N GLY A 84 -7.85 -1.01 -2.21
CA GLY A 84 -6.57 -1.71 -2.33
C GLY A 84 -5.39 -0.80 -2.09
N VAL A 85 -4.18 -1.33 -2.25
CA VAL A 85 -2.92 -0.62 -2.07
C VAL A 85 -2.01 -0.86 -3.26
N ILE A 86 -1.29 0.18 -3.66
CA ILE A 86 -0.20 0.10 -4.62
C ILE A 86 1.10 0.42 -3.87
N LEU A 87 1.99 -0.57 -3.81
CA LEU A 87 3.34 -0.41 -3.30
C LEU A 87 4.20 0.22 -4.41
N TRP A 88 4.83 1.34 -4.09
CA TRP A 88 5.69 2.07 -5.02
C TRP A 88 7.12 2.15 -4.49
N GLY A 89 8.09 2.00 -5.39
CA GLY A 89 9.51 2.22 -5.13
C GLY A 89 10.11 3.15 -6.16
N SER A 90 11.09 3.95 -5.76
CA SER A 90 11.92 4.69 -6.71
C SER A 90 12.97 3.76 -7.32
N SER A 91 13.36 3.99 -8.57
CA SER A 91 14.53 3.32 -9.14
C SER A 91 15.80 3.63 -8.35
N TYR A 92 15.89 4.83 -7.75
CA TYR A 92 17.01 5.23 -6.91
C TYR A 92 17.05 4.55 -5.54
N ASP A 93 15.95 3.91 -5.11
CA ASP A 93 15.94 3.20 -3.82
C ASP A 93 16.66 1.84 -3.90
N LEU A 94 16.97 1.36 -5.13
CA LEU A 94 17.50 0.02 -5.44
C LEU A 94 18.54 0.07 -6.58
N ASP A 95 19.38 1.10 -6.62
CA ASP A 95 20.31 1.35 -7.75
C ASP A 95 21.59 0.51 -7.65
N THR A 96 21.84 -0.11 -6.50
CA THR A 96 22.99 -0.98 -6.24
C THR A 96 22.59 -2.41 -5.86
N GLU A 97 23.51 -3.36 -6.04
CA GLU A 97 23.33 -4.75 -5.63
C GLU A 97 23.10 -4.88 -4.12
N GLU A 98 23.77 -4.04 -3.32
CA GLU A 98 23.61 -4.01 -1.86
C GLU A 98 22.20 -3.56 -1.46
N GLU A 99 21.69 -2.47 -2.02
CA GLU A 99 20.32 -1.99 -1.78
C GLU A 99 19.26 -3.02 -2.21
N CYS A 100 19.49 -3.72 -3.32
CA CYS A 100 18.63 -4.83 -3.75
C CYS A 100 18.61 -5.98 -2.73
N LYS A 101 19.77 -6.36 -2.18
CA LYS A 101 19.88 -7.41 -1.16
C LYS A 101 19.22 -6.99 0.14
N ASP A 102 19.41 -5.75 0.56
CA ASP A 102 18.79 -5.19 1.76
C ASP A 102 17.27 -5.13 1.62
N PHE A 103 16.76 -4.69 0.48
CA PHE A 103 15.33 -4.71 0.21
C PHE A 103 14.75 -6.12 0.17
N LYS A 104 15.48 -7.08 -0.42
CA LYS A 104 15.08 -8.49 -0.38
C LYS A 104 14.98 -8.98 1.06
N SER A 105 15.99 -8.71 1.88
CA SER A 105 16.00 -9.07 3.30
C SER A 105 14.83 -8.43 4.05
N TYR A 106 14.55 -7.16 3.80
CA TYR A 106 13.42 -6.45 4.38
C TYR A 106 12.07 -7.02 3.93
N MET A 107 11.95 -7.40 2.66
CA MET A 107 10.75 -8.06 2.13
C MET A 107 10.53 -9.41 2.80
N ASP A 108 11.56 -10.26 2.88
CA ASP A 108 11.45 -11.61 3.44
C ASP A 108 11.14 -11.59 4.94
N ASN A 109 11.74 -10.66 5.68
CA ASN A 109 11.73 -10.66 7.14
C ASN A 109 10.74 -9.67 7.76
N THR A 110 10.16 -8.74 7.00
CA THR A 110 9.25 -7.72 7.54
C THR A 110 8.01 -7.54 6.67
N LEU A 111 8.15 -6.99 5.46
CA LEU A 111 6.99 -6.58 4.67
C LEU A 111 6.18 -7.78 4.14
N GLY A 112 6.83 -8.80 3.61
CA GLY A 112 6.20 -10.02 3.08
C GLY A 112 5.30 -10.72 4.11
N PRO A 113 5.80 -11.06 5.32
CA PRO A 113 4.98 -11.62 6.39
C PRO A 113 3.75 -10.77 6.74
N ILE A 114 3.90 -9.44 6.80
CA ILE A 114 2.78 -8.52 7.07
C ILE A 114 1.73 -8.60 5.95
N LEU A 115 2.14 -8.55 4.69
CA LEU A 115 1.23 -8.64 3.54
C LEU A 115 0.46 -9.97 3.52
N LEU A 116 1.13 -11.08 3.80
CA LEU A 116 0.52 -12.40 3.89
C LEU A 116 -0.50 -12.50 5.03
N SER A 117 -0.23 -11.85 6.17
CA SER A 117 -1.16 -11.84 7.31
C SER A 117 -2.45 -11.04 7.04
N LEU A 118 -2.41 -10.09 6.10
CA LEU A 118 -3.52 -9.18 5.81
C LEU A 118 -4.40 -9.64 4.65
N GLN A 119 -3.92 -10.57 3.82
CA GLN A 119 -4.76 -11.23 2.85
C GLN A 119 -5.73 -12.18 3.56
N THR A 120 -7.02 -12.07 3.26
CA THR A 120 -7.95 -13.19 3.52
C THR A 120 -7.33 -14.41 2.85
N ARG A 121 -7.11 -15.51 3.58
CA ARG A 121 -6.49 -16.73 3.02
C ARG A 121 -7.21 -17.13 1.73
N TYR A 122 -6.63 -16.80 0.58
CA TYR A 122 -6.98 -17.44 -0.66
C TYR A 122 -6.19 -18.75 -0.66
N PHE A 123 -6.89 -19.88 -0.58
CA PHE A 123 -6.28 -21.16 -0.90
C PHE A 123 -5.90 -21.10 -2.37
N VAL A 124 -4.62 -20.92 -2.67
CA VAL A 124 -4.08 -21.23 -3.99
C VAL A 124 -3.99 -22.75 -4.03
N GLU A 125 -4.89 -23.42 -4.75
CA GLU A 125 -4.68 -24.82 -5.11
C GLU A 125 -3.34 -24.88 -5.84
N VAL A 126 -2.40 -25.63 -5.26
CA VAL A 126 -1.13 -25.94 -5.91
C VAL A 126 -1.48 -26.66 -7.20
N LEU A 127 -1.16 -26.05 -8.36
CA LEU A 127 -1.22 -26.75 -9.64
C LEU A 127 -0.31 -27.97 -9.52
N LYS A 128 -0.88 -29.17 -9.68
CA LYS A 128 -0.09 -30.40 -9.75
C LYS A 128 0.84 -30.28 -10.94
N ASP A 129 2.13 -30.49 -10.71
CA ASP A 129 3.10 -30.66 -11.80
C ASP A 129 2.71 -31.91 -12.59
N ASP A 130 2.28 -31.73 -13.83
CA ASP A 130 2.09 -32.81 -14.81
C ASP A 130 3.45 -33.30 -15.34
N ALA A 131 4.37 -33.62 -14.44
CA ALA A 131 5.69 -34.16 -14.74
C ALA A 131 5.90 -35.51 -14.04
N THR A 132 4.97 -36.44 -14.27
CA THR A 132 5.20 -37.89 -14.16
C THR A 132 4.28 -38.60 -15.14
N ASN A 133 4.78 -38.84 -16.35
CA ASN A 133 4.49 -40.05 -17.12
C ASN A 133 5.70 -40.37 -18.00
#